data_AF-X0U4W6-F1
#
_entry.id   AF-X0U4W6-F1
#
_cell.length_a   1.000
_cell.length_b   1.000
_cell.length_c   1.000
_cell.angle_alpha   90.00
_cell.angle_beta   90.00
_cell.angle_gamma   90.00
#
_symmetry.space_group_name_H-M   'P 1'
#
loop_
_entity.id
_entity.type
_entity.pdbx_description
1 polymer ?
#
loop_
_entity_poly.entity_id
_entity_poly.type
_entity_poly.pdbx_seq_one_letter_code
_entity_poly.pdbx_strand_id
1 'polypeptide(L)' 'AYKQSINYEPNYPTSHFNLARLYLKFNRNDEAGKELKLTIEIDPKGFYGNEASRLLKSIK' A
#
# COMPACT_ATOMS: atom_id res chain seq x y z
N ALA A 1 15.13 3.71 -0.47
CA ALA A 1 14.69 3.39 0.89
C ALA A 1 13.61 2.31 0.90
N TYR A 2 12.37 2.54 0.45
CA TYR A 2 11.28 1.55 0.57
C TYR A 2 11.44 0.25 -0.24
N LYS A 3 11.95 0.30 -1.48
CA LYS A 3 12.20 -0.93 -2.28
C LYS A 3 13.20 -1.91 -1.63
N GLN A 4 14.06 -1.43 -0.72
CA GLN A 4 15.00 -2.28 0.02
C GLN A 4 14.34 -2.87 1.28
N SER A 5 13.40 -2.17 1.91
CA SER A 5 12.65 -2.71 3.06
C SER A 5 11.77 -3.91 2.68
N ILE A 6 11.25 -3.96 1.45
CA ILE A 6 10.48 -5.11 0.94
C ILE A 6 11.34 -6.39 0.87
N ASN A 7 12.66 -6.27 0.72
CA ASN A 7 13.56 -7.43 0.70
C ASN A 7 13.84 -8.02 2.10
N TYR A 8 13.63 -7.24 3.17
CA TYR A 8 13.88 -7.71 4.53
C TYR A 8 12.61 -8.23 5.21
N GLU A 9 11.45 -7.60 4.98
CA GLU A 9 10.15 -8.10 5.43
C GLU A 9 9.06 -7.82 4.39
N PRO A 10 8.89 -8.72 3.40
CA PRO A 10 7.89 -8.55 2.33
C PRO A 10 6.44 -8.61 2.82
N ASN A 11 6.20 -9.04 4.07
CA ASN A 11 4.86 -9.24 4.62
C ASN A 11 4.46 -8.15 5.63
N TYR A 12 5.10 -6.97 5.59
CA TYR A 12 4.70 -5.88 6.49
C TYR A 12 3.74 -4.92 5.79
N PRO A 13 2.45 -4.86 6.21
CA PRO A 13 1.43 -4.08 5.52
C PRO A 13 1.76 -2.58 5.51
N THR A 14 2.47 -2.09 6.53
CA THR A 14 2.91 -0.69 6.62
C THR A 14 3.87 -0.30 5.48
N SER A 15 4.71 -1.22 4.99
CA SER A 15 5.66 -0.94 3.92
C SER A 15 4.94 -0.73 2.58
N HIS A 16 4.03 -1.65 2.23
CA HIS A 16 3.19 -1.53 1.05
C HIS A 16 2.28 -0.29 1.13
N PHE A 17 1.67 -0.03 2.29
CA PHE A 17 0.83 1.14 2.50
C PHE A 17 1.60 2.46 2.31
N ASN A 18 2.80 2.57 2.87
CA ASN A 18 3.62 3.78 2.72
C ASN A 18 4.10 3.98 1.28
N LEU A 19 4.41 2.89 0.57
CA LEU A 19 4.76 2.97 -0.85
C LEU A 19 3.56 3.40 -1.70
N ALA A 20 2.37 2.88 -1.42
CA ALA A 20 1.14 3.34 -2.05
C ALA A 20 0.91 4.84 -1.87
N ARG A 21 1.04 5.35 -0.63
CA ARG A 21 0.90 6.77 -0.33
C ARG A 21 1.94 7.63 -1.07
N LEU A 22 3.16 7.12 -1.21
CA LEU A 22 4.19 7.79 -1.99
C LEU A 22 3.82 7.86 -3.47
N TYR A 23 3.32 6.76 -4.04
CA TYR A 23 2.83 6.75 -5.42
C TYR A 23 1.65 7.70 -5.64
N LEU A 24 0.71 7.77 -4.70
CA LEU A 24 -0.40 8.74 -4.75
C LEU A 24 0.09 10.18 -4.76
N LYS A 25 1.11 10.50 -3.94
CA LYS A 25 1.72 11.84 -3.94
C LYS A 25 2.35 12.21 -5.29
N PHE A 26 2.74 11.23 -6.08
CA PHE A 26 3.28 11.42 -7.43
C PHE A 26 2.24 11.21 -8.55
N ASN A 27 0.94 11.17 -8.23
CA ASN A 27 -0.16 10.88 -9.18
C ASN A 27 0.01 9.54 -9.94
N ARG A 28 0.74 8.60 -9.35
CA ARG A 28 0.97 7.25 -9.90
C ARG A 28 -0.09 6.29 -9.38
N ASN A 29 -1.31 6.50 -9.84
CA ASN A 29 -2.52 5.86 -9.34
C ASN A 29 -2.51 4.33 -9.55
N ASP A 30 -1.99 3.87 -10.69
CA ASP A 30 -1.92 2.44 -11.01
C ASP A 30 -0.99 1.69 -10.06
N GLU A 31 0.20 2.23 -9.82
CA GLU A 31 1.16 1.64 -8.89
C GLU A 31 0.70 1.75 -7.45
N ALA A 32 0.09 2.88 -7.07
CA ALA A 32 -0.55 3.00 -5.77
C ALA A 32 -1.62 1.92 -5.56
N GLY A 33 -2.48 1.69 -6.56
CA GLY A 33 -3.53 0.68 -6.50
C GLY A 33 -2.99 -0.74 -6.28
N LYS A 34 -1.85 -1.08 -6.90
CA LYS A 34 -1.18 -2.39 -6.69
C LYS A 34 -0.71 -2.56 -5.25
N GLU A 35 -0.04 -1.56 -4.71
CA GLU A 35 0.49 -1.60 -3.33
C GLU A 35 -0.62 -1.59 -2.26
N LEU A 36 -1.72 -0.88 -2.52
CA LEU A 36 -2.89 -0.91 -1.62
C LEU A 36 -3.56 -2.28 -1.61
N LYS A 37 -3.67 -2.96 -2.76
CA LYS A 37 -4.20 -4.33 -2.83
C LYS A 37 -3.34 -5.30 -2.02
N LEU A 38 -2.02 -5.23 -2.16
CA LEU A 38 -1.09 -6.03 -1.35
C LEU A 38 -1.25 -5.74 0.15
N THR A 39 -1.42 -4.46 0.52
CA THR A 39 -1.69 -4.09 1.92
C THR A 39 -2.96 -4.76 2.46
N ILE A 40 -4.02 -4.82 1.65
CA ILE A 40 -5.29 -5.47 2.02
C ILE A 40 -5.13 -7.00 2.11
N GLU A 41 -4.35 -7.60 1.22
CA GLU A 41 -4.09 -9.05 1.24
C GLU A 41 -3.28 -9.46 2.48
N ILE A 42 -2.31 -8.65 2.89
CA ILE A 42 -1.45 -8.91 4.05
C ILE A 42 -2.18 -8.57 5.36
N ASP A 43 -2.97 -7.50 5.39
CA ASP A 43 -3.68 -7.03 6.59
C ASP A 43 -5.19 -6.87 6.37
N PRO A 44 -5.93 -7.94 6.03
CA PRO A 44 -7.31 -7.84 5.57
C PRO A 44 -8.30 -7.31 6.61
N LYS A 45 -7.94 -7.35 7.89
CA LYS A 45 -8.80 -6.88 8.99
C LYS A 45 -8.12 -5.87 9.92
N GLY A 46 -6.83 -5.62 9.77
CA GLY A 46 -6.14 -4.65 10.60
C GLY A 46 -6.22 -3.24 10.04
N PHE A 47 -5.51 -2.35 10.73
CA PHE A 47 -5.61 -0.92 10.51
C PHE A 47 -5.20 -0.53 9.09
N TYR A 48 -4.10 -1.09 8.57
CA TYR A 48 -3.54 -0.68 7.30
C TYR A 48 -4.37 -1.20 6.12
N GLY A 49 -4.93 -2.40 6.17
CA GLY A 49 -5.83 -2.89 5.11
C GLY A 49 -7.15 -2.12 5.06
N ASN A 50 -7.69 -1.72 6.22
CA ASN A 50 -8.88 -0.87 6.27
C ASN A 50 -8.62 0.52 5.65
N GLU A 51 -7.51 1.16 6.00
CA GLU A 51 -7.09 2.42 5.39
C GLU A 51 -6.76 2.27 3.90
N ALA A 52 -6.10 1.17 3.52
CA ALA A 52 -5.77 0.90 2.13
C ALA A 52 -7.03 0.73 1.28
N SER A 53 -8.05 0.06 1.81
CA SER A 53 -9.36 -0.08 1.16
C SER A 53 -10.06 1.26 0.95
N ARG A 54 -9.94 2.19 1.90
CA ARG A 54 -10.47 3.56 1.76
C ARG A 54 -9.74 4.33 0.66
N LEU A 55 -8.42 4.32 0.68
CA LEU A 55 -7.61 4.99 -0.34
C LEU A 55 -7.87 4.40 -1.72
N LEU A 56 -7.94 3.06 -1.85
CA LEU A 56 -8.16 2.40 -3.13
C LEU A 56 -9.48 2.82 -3.79
N LYS A 57 -10.53 3.07 -2.99
CA LYS A 57 -11.82 3.60 -3.50
C LYS A 57 -11.75 5.07 -3.92
N SER A 58 -10.80 5.83 -3.40
CA SER A 58 -10.60 7.24 -3.74
C SER A 58 -9.77 7.45 -5.01
N ILE A 59 -9.01 6.42 -5.41
CA ILE A 59 -8.29 6.39 -6.68
C ILE A 59 -9.32 6.09 -7.77
N LYS A 60 -9.73 7.14 -8.49
CA LYS A 60 -10.52 7.06 -9.72
C LYS A 60 -9.61 7.16 -10.93
#